data_AF-A0A2D5UAR7-F1
#
_entry.id   AF-A0A2D5UAR7-F1
#
_cell.length_a   1.000
_cell.length_b   1.000
_cell.length_c   1.000
_cell.angle_alpha   90.00
_cell.angle_beta   90.00
_cell.angle_gamma   90.00
#
_symmetry.space_group_name_H-M   'P 1'
#
loop_
_entity.id
_entity.type
_entity.pdbx_description
1 polymer ?
#
loop_
_entity_poly.entity_id
_entity_poly.type
_entity_poly.pdbx_seq_one_letter_code
_entity_poly.pdbx_strand_id
1 'polypeptide(L)'
;MAAIIITILLTVWSITIDAPLEEPANPSVTPNPSKAPWYFLGLQEMLVYFDPWIAGVVMPVLIIVGLMAIPYIDVNPAGNGYYCFKERRFAILTFLFGFLVLWVLLVIEGTFLRGPGWNFFMPWEKWDPHKIVALTNVNFPYLFGFREYWAQAAFGLFSIALWYATIPAWYIWRRATLVNVGFTRYALKAFLFMTMMGMVAKMFLRIAFNVKYVLVLPWLNI
;
A
#
# COMPACT_ATOMS: atom_id res chain seq x y z
N MET A 1 1.63 -27.66 -25.79
CA MET A 1 0.71 -28.47 -24.96
C MET A 1 0.11 -27.66 -23.81
N ALA A 2 0.91 -27.06 -22.91
CA ALA A 2 0.38 -26.25 -21.79
C ALA A 2 -0.56 -25.11 -22.24
N ALA A 3 -0.21 -24.37 -23.29
CA ALA A 3 -1.05 -23.30 -23.82
C ALA A 3 -2.44 -23.79 -24.26
N ILE A 4 -2.51 -24.92 -24.98
CA ILE A 4 -3.76 -25.51 -25.45
C ILE A 4 -4.64 -25.93 -24.25
N ILE A 5 -4.04 -26.53 -23.22
CA ILE A 5 -4.75 -26.93 -22.00
C ILE A 5 -5.32 -25.70 -21.27
N ILE A 6 -4.53 -24.63 -21.13
CA ILE A 6 -4.98 -23.38 -20.51
C ILE A 6 -6.11 -22.75 -21.32
N THR A 7 -5.99 -22.71 -22.65
CA THR A 7 -7.06 -22.18 -23.50
C THR A 7 -8.35 -22.97 -23.35
N ILE A 8 -8.29 -24.31 -23.36
CA ILE A 8 -9.48 -25.15 -23.14
C ILE A 8 -10.09 -24.87 -21.77
N LEU A 9 -9.27 -24.81 -20.70
CA LEU A 9 -9.74 -24.51 -19.35
C LEU A 9 -10.44 -23.14 -19.25
N LEU A 10 -9.81 -22.10 -19.80
CA LEU A 10 -10.38 -20.74 -19.78
C LEU A 10 -11.67 -20.66 -20.62
N THR A 11 -11.74 -21.35 -21.76
CA THR A 11 -12.95 -21.42 -22.58
C THR A 11 -14.09 -22.11 -21.84
N VAL A 12 -13.82 -23.27 -21.21
CA VAL A 12 -14.83 -23.97 -20.41
C VAL A 12 -15.31 -23.08 -19.27
N TRP A 13 -14.38 -22.48 -18.52
CA TRP A 13 -14.71 -21.56 -17.42
C TRP A 13 -15.60 -20.42 -17.87
N SER A 14 -15.24 -19.76 -18.99
CA SER A 14 -15.97 -18.62 -19.55
C SER A 14 -17.38 -18.97 -20.03
N ILE A 15 -17.65 -20.21 -20.39
CA ILE A 15 -19.00 -20.66 -20.81
C ILE A 15 -19.82 -21.09 -19.58
N THR A 16 -19.17 -21.62 -18.54
CA THR A 16 -19.87 -22.13 -17.35
C THR A 16 -20.25 -21.07 -16.32
N ILE A 17 -19.53 -19.93 -16.29
CA ILE A 17 -19.70 -18.89 -15.28
C ILE A 17 -19.93 -17.56 -15.99
N ASP A 18 -21.13 -17.01 -15.80
CA ASP A 18 -21.46 -15.68 -16.30
C ASP A 18 -20.60 -14.61 -15.63
N ALA A 19 -20.24 -13.59 -16.40
CA ALA A 19 -19.53 -12.44 -15.87
C ALA A 19 -20.45 -11.69 -14.88
N PRO A 20 -19.95 -11.34 -13.67
CA PRO A 20 -20.71 -10.57 -12.69
C PRO A 20 -20.75 -9.09 -13.11
N LEU A 21 -21.48 -8.78 -14.18
CA LEU A 21 -21.69 -7.43 -14.67
C LEU A 21 -22.91 -6.81 -13.98
N GLU A 22 -22.82 -5.52 -13.66
CA GLU A 22 -23.96 -4.77 -13.14
C GLU A 22 -24.98 -4.44 -14.24
N GLU A 23 -26.15 -3.97 -13.82
CA GLU A 23 -27.18 -3.45 -14.71
C GLU A 23 -26.65 -2.28 -15.59
N PRO A 24 -27.30 -1.98 -16.73
CA PRO A 24 -26.91 -0.86 -17.57
C PRO A 24 -26.75 0.44 -16.77
N ALA A 25 -25.66 1.15 -17.03
CA ALA A 25 -25.27 2.32 -16.25
C ALA A 25 -26.39 3.37 -16.19
N ASN A 26 -26.82 3.71 -14.97
CA ASN A 26 -27.79 4.76 -14.71
C ASN A 26 -27.09 5.93 -13.98
N PRO A 27 -26.94 7.11 -14.60
CA PRO A 27 -26.30 8.26 -13.97
C PRO A 27 -26.99 8.75 -12.68
N SER A 28 -28.27 8.42 -12.47
CA SER A 28 -29.04 8.80 -11.29
C SER A 28 -28.85 7.86 -10.09
N VAL A 29 -28.17 6.71 -10.27
CA VAL A 29 -27.97 5.71 -9.22
C VAL A 29 -26.49 5.36 -9.11
N THR A 30 -25.89 5.61 -7.94
CA THR A 30 -24.53 5.14 -7.66
C THR A 30 -24.61 3.79 -6.94
N PRO A 31 -23.97 2.73 -7.46
CA PRO A 31 -23.97 1.42 -6.80
C PRO A 31 -23.26 1.50 -5.45
N ASN A 32 -23.79 0.81 -4.45
CA ASN A 32 -23.21 0.73 -3.11
C ASN A 32 -23.08 -0.74 -2.69
N PRO A 33 -21.85 -1.28 -2.53
CA PRO A 33 -20.55 -0.62 -2.69
C PRO A 33 -20.11 -0.52 -4.16
N SER A 34 -19.52 0.61 -4.55
CA SER A 34 -18.84 0.71 -5.85
C SER A 34 -17.44 0.08 -5.74
N LYS A 35 -17.31 -1.16 -6.21
CA LYS A 35 -16.04 -1.91 -6.23
C LYS A 35 -15.35 -1.77 -7.58
N ALA A 36 -14.08 -1.41 -7.56
CA ALA A 36 -13.24 -1.48 -8.75
C ALA A 36 -12.95 -2.94 -9.14
N PRO A 37 -12.50 -3.20 -10.38
CA PRO A 37 -11.99 -4.51 -10.77
C PRO A 37 -10.93 -5.02 -9.79
N TRP A 38 -10.86 -6.34 -9.59
CA TRP A 38 -10.05 -6.96 -8.53
C TRP A 38 -8.56 -6.56 -8.53
N TYR A 39 -7.98 -6.32 -9.71
CA TYR A 39 -6.59 -5.90 -9.87
C TYR A 39 -6.33 -4.45 -9.46
N PHE A 40 -7.38 -3.63 -9.31
CA PHE A 40 -7.33 -2.27 -8.75
C PHE A 40 -7.82 -2.19 -7.31
N LEU A 41 -8.41 -3.24 -6.75
CA LEU A 41 -8.93 -3.21 -5.37
C LEU A 41 -7.86 -2.90 -4.34
N GLY A 42 -6.61 -3.31 -4.55
CA GLY A 42 -5.50 -2.93 -3.69
C GLY A 42 -5.31 -1.41 -3.62
N LEU A 43 -5.40 -0.72 -4.76
CA LEU A 43 -5.31 0.75 -4.82
C LEU A 43 -6.55 1.42 -4.22
N GLN A 44 -7.73 0.85 -4.47
CA GLN A 44 -8.96 1.37 -3.90
C GLN A 44 -8.93 1.29 -2.37
N GLU A 45 -8.39 0.20 -1.82
CA GLU A 45 -8.22 0.04 -0.38
C GLU A 45 -7.23 1.06 0.19
N MET A 46 -6.18 1.42 -0.55
CA MET A 46 -5.26 2.49 -0.14
C MET A 46 -5.94 3.87 0.02
N LEU A 47 -7.05 4.14 -0.67
CA LEU A 47 -7.82 5.39 -0.53
C LEU A 47 -8.50 5.54 0.85
N VAL A 48 -8.64 4.44 1.60
CA VAL A 48 -9.16 4.49 2.97
C VAL A 48 -8.14 5.10 3.94
N TYR A 49 -6.85 4.91 3.63
CA TYR A 49 -5.74 5.25 4.52
C TYR A 49 -5.05 6.56 4.13
N PHE A 50 -5.11 6.93 2.85
CA PHE A 50 -4.39 8.07 2.27
C PHE A 50 -5.32 8.99 1.50
N ASP A 51 -4.92 10.25 1.36
CA ASP A 51 -5.62 11.16 0.47
C ASP A 51 -5.52 10.69 -1.01
N PRO A 52 -6.52 11.03 -1.86
CA PRO A 52 -6.64 10.50 -3.21
C PRO A 52 -5.41 10.68 -4.10
N TRP A 53 -4.66 11.77 -3.93
CA TRP A 53 -3.47 12.04 -4.74
C TRP A 53 -2.29 11.12 -4.37
N ILE A 54 -2.14 10.77 -3.09
CA ILE A 54 -1.08 9.85 -2.64
C ILE A 54 -1.42 8.43 -3.06
N ALA A 55 -2.63 7.96 -2.74
CA ALA A 55 -3.07 6.61 -3.04
C ALA A 55 -3.25 6.37 -4.55
N GLY A 56 -3.78 7.34 -5.27
CA GLY A 56 -4.16 7.21 -6.68
C GLY A 56 -3.04 7.55 -7.67
N VAL A 57 -2.06 8.38 -7.29
CA VAL A 57 -1.00 8.83 -8.21
C VAL A 57 0.39 8.49 -7.69
N VAL A 58 0.77 9.00 -6.52
CA VAL A 58 2.15 8.86 -6.03
C VAL A 58 2.52 7.41 -5.77
N MET A 59 1.71 6.68 -5.01
CA MET A 59 2.02 5.30 -4.63
C MET A 59 2.08 4.36 -5.85
N PRO A 60 1.11 4.36 -6.80
CA PRO A 60 1.21 3.56 -8.02
C PRO A 60 2.46 3.88 -8.85
N VAL A 61 2.79 5.17 -9.02
CA VAL A 61 3.98 5.58 -9.75
C VAL A 61 5.25 5.08 -9.05
N LEU A 62 5.33 5.20 -7.72
CA LEU A 62 6.46 4.69 -6.95
C LEU A 62 6.57 3.16 -7.01
N ILE A 63 5.46 2.42 -7.03
CA ILE A 63 5.47 0.97 -7.20
C ILE A 63 6.04 0.60 -8.58
N ILE A 64 5.53 1.21 -9.65
CA ILE A 64 5.96 0.90 -11.03
C ILE A 64 7.43 1.28 -11.22
N VAL A 65 7.80 2.52 -10.89
CA VAL A 65 9.19 2.99 -11.02
C VAL A 65 10.12 2.20 -10.11
N GLY A 66 9.68 1.85 -8.90
CA GLY A 66 10.43 1.03 -7.96
C GLY A 66 10.72 -0.37 -8.51
N LEU A 67 9.73 -1.02 -9.14
CA LEU A 67 9.90 -2.32 -9.80
C LEU A 67 10.84 -2.23 -11.00
N MET A 68 10.72 -1.19 -11.83
CA MET A 68 11.64 -0.94 -12.95
C MET A 68 13.07 -0.63 -12.47
N ALA A 69 13.21 -0.05 -11.28
CA ALA A 69 14.51 0.28 -10.70
C ALA A 69 15.26 -0.94 -10.11
N ILE A 70 14.57 -2.05 -9.82
CA ILE A 70 15.17 -3.28 -9.24
C ILE A 70 16.49 -3.70 -9.90
N PRO A 71 16.58 -3.87 -11.25
CA PRO A 71 17.83 -4.29 -11.89
C PRO A 71 18.98 -3.29 -11.73
N TYR A 72 18.69 -2.01 -11.47
CA TYR A 72 19.72 -0.96 -11.32
C TYR A 72 20.16 -0.77 -9.87
N ILE A 73 19.28 -1.07 -8.92
CA ILE A 73 19.57 -0.96 -7.48
C ILE A 73 20.20 -2.24 -6.94
N ASP A 74 19.76 -3.42 -7.39
CA ASP A 74 20.31 -4.70 -6.94
C ASP A 74 21.51 -5.14 -7.78
N VAL A 75 22.71 -4.94 -7.24
CA VAL A 75 23.99 -5.28 -7.89
C VAL A 75 24.54 -6.62 -7.43
N ASN A 76 23.81 -7.38 -6.61
CA ASN A 76 24.31 -8.66 -6.10
C ASN A 76 24.36 -9.71 -7.23
N PRO A 77 25.54 -10.20 -7.65
CA PRO A 77 25.65 -11.20 -8.72
C PRO A 77 25.21 -12.61 -8.28
N ALA A 78 25.19 -12.89 -6.97
CA ALA A 78 24.76 -14.19 -6.44
C ALA A 78 23.27 -14.43 -6.67
N GLY A 79 22.83 -15.67 -6.89
CA GLY A 79 21.43 -16.01 -7.18
C GLY A 79 20.91 -15.57 -8.55
N ASN A 80 21.79 -15.29 -9.52
CA ASN A 80 21.40 -15.03 -10.90
C ASN A 80 21.30 -16.34 -11.70
N GLY A 81 20.13 -16.64 -12.27
CA GLY A 81 19.88 -17.85 -13.08
C GLY A 81 19.49 -19.12 -12.30
N TYR A 82 19.46 -19.08 -10.95
CA TYR A 82 18.94 -20.16 -10.12
C TYR A 82 18.20 -19.62 -8.88
N TYR A 83 17.20 -20.36 -8.40
CA TYR A 83 16.43 -19.96 -7.23
C TYR A 83 17.18 -20.31 -5.94
N CYS A 84 17.80 -19.32 -5.29
CA CYS A 84 18.43 -19.47 -3.98
C CYS A 84 17.91 -18.44 -2.97
N PHE A 85 17.17 -18.90 -1.96
CA PHE A 85 16.66 -18.02 -0.91
C PHE A 85 17.77 -17.47 0.00
N LYS A 86 18.80 -18.28 0.29
CA LYS A 86 19.84 -17.96 1.27
C LYS A 86 20.71 -16.76 0.86
N GLU A 87 20.95 -16.58 -0.43
CA GLU A 87 21.83 -15.55 -0.97
C GLU A 87 21.15 -14.19 -1.15
N ARG A 88 19.81 -14.16 -1.29
CA ARG A 88 19.02 -12.95 -1.56
C ARG A 88 17.87 -12.74 -0.57
N ARG A 89 18.03 -13.22 0.67
CA ARG A 89 16.98 -13.17 1.72
C ARG A 89 16.31 -11.81 1.83
N PHE A 90 17.09 -10.73 1.90
CA PHE A 90 16.53 -9.37 2.04
C PHE A 90 15.66 -8.97 0.85
N ALA A 91 16.14 -9.15 -0.39
CA ALA A 91 15.40 -8.79 -1.60
C ALA A 91 14.13 -9.64 -1.74
N ILE A 92 14.24 -10.95 -1.53
CA ILE A 92 13.11 -11.88 -1.64
C ILE A 92 12.07 -11.59 -0.56
N LEU A 93 12.48 -11.44 0.70
CA LEU A 93 11.54 -11.14 1.80
C LEU A 93 10.85 -9.79 1.61
N THR A 94 11.60 -8.75 1.18
CA THR A 94 11.02 -7.43 0.92
C THR A 94 9.99 -7.50 -0.21
N PHE A 95 10.30 -8.20 -1.29
CA PHE A 95 9.37 -8.39 -2.41
C PHE A 95 8.13 -9.19 -2.00
N LEU A 96 8.31 -10.33 -1.33
CA LEU A 96 7.18 -11.16 -0.86
C LEU A 96 6.31 -10.41 0.16
N PHE A 97 6.92 -9.61 1.02
CA PHE A 97 6.18 -8.76 1.94
C PHE A 97 5.36 -7.71 1.18
N GLY A 98 5.98 -6.94 0.28
CA GLY A 98 5.27 -5.93 -0.51
C GLY A 98 4.16 -6.52 -1.40
N PHE A 99 4.42 -7.67 -2.02
CA PHE A 99 3.47 -8.29 -2.93
C PHE A 99 2.41 -9.15 -2.21
N LEU A 100 2.82 -10.18 -1.46
CA LEU A 100 1.87 -11.09 -0.83
C LEU A 100 1.21 -10.48 0.40
N VAL A 101 1.98 -9.82 1.26
CA VAL A 101 1.44 -9.30 2.52
C VAL A 101 0.75 -7.97 2.31
N LEU A 102 1.31 -7.02 1.57
CA LEU A 102 0.63 -5.75 1.36
C LEU A 102 -0.38 -5.83 0.22
N TRP A 103 0.08 -6.09 -1.00
CA TRP A 103 -0.80 -5.99 -2.17
C TRP A 103 -1.94 -7.02 -2.17
N VAL A 104 -1.64 -8.30 -2.00
CA VAL A 104 -2.67 -9.35 -2.03
C VAL A 104 -3.62 -9.26 -0.85
N LEU A 105 -3.15 -8.93 0.37
CA LEU A 105 -4.06 -8.74 1.50
C LEU A 105 -5.00 -7.54 1.29
N LEU A 106 -4.54 -6.43 0.72
CA LEU A 106 -5.42 -5.30 0.40
C LEU A 106 -6.50 -5.69 -0.63
N VAL A 107 -6.14 -6.51 -1.63
CA VAL A 107 -7.11 -7.05 -2.60
C VAL A 107 -8.13 -7.97 -1.91
N ILE A 108 -7.68 -8.85 -1.00
CA ILE A 108 -8.57 -9.73 -0.23
C ILE A 108 -9.51 -8.90 0.66
N GLU A 109 -9.00 -7.87 1.34
CA GLU A 109 -9.80 -6.95 2.16
C GLU A 109 -10.88 -6.26 1.31
N GLY A 110 -10.47 -5.64 0.19
CA GLY A 110 -11.40 -4.97 -0.73
C GLY A 110 -12.46 -5.90 -1.33
N THR A 111 -12.09 -7.16 -1.60
CA THR A 111 -13.00 -8.13 -2.21
C THR A 111 -14.01 -8.65 -1.19
N PHE A 112 -13.54 -9.15 -0.05
CA PHE A 112 -14.34 -9.97 0.87
C PHE A 112 -14.72 -9.28 2.18
N LEU A 113 -13.95 -8.30 2.64
CA LEU A 113 -14.17 -7.66 3.96
C LEU A 113 -14.85 -6.29 3.84
N ARG A 114 -14.79 -5.65 2.66
CA ARG A 114 -15.48 -4.38 2.38
C ARG A 114 -16.93 -4.61 1.95
N GLY A 115 -17.86 -4.12 2.77
CA GLY A 115 -19.31 -4.18 2.56
C GLY A 115 -19.94 -2.82 2.22
N PRO A 116 -21.25 -2.64 2.46
CA PRO A 116 -21.97 -1.39 2.19
C PRO A 116 -21.30 -0.16 2.83
N GLY A 117 -21.20 0.93 2.08
CA GLY A 117 -20.53 2.18 2.50
C GLY A 117 -19.01 2.08 2.59
N TRP A 118 -18.40 1.05 2.01
CA TRP A 118 -16.97 0.71 2.17
C TRP A 118 -16.56 0.44 3.62
N ASN A 119 -17.53 0.06 4.47
CA ASN A 119 -17.26 -0.30 5.85
C ASN A 119 -16.54 -1.64 5.92
N PHE A 120 -15.68 -1.78 6.93
CA PHE A 120 -15.02 -3.05 7.24
C PHE A 120 -15.97 -3.97 8.00
N PHE A 121 -16.07 -5.20 7.52
CA PHE A 121 -16.79 -6.30 8.16
C PHE A 121 -15.83 -7.46 8.39
N MET A 122 -15.89 -8.01 9.58
CA MET A 122 -15.10 -9.18 9.93
C MET A 122 -15.64 -10.43 9.19
N PRO A 123 -14.85 -11.47 8.89
CA PRO A 123 -15.32 -12.62 8.10
C PRO A 123 -16.57 -13.33 8.63
N TRP A 124 -16.85 -13.19 9.93
CA TRP A 124 -18.03 -13.77 10.60
C TRP A 124 -19.17 -12.76 10.83
N GLU A 125 -19.00 -11.50 10.45
CA GLU A 125 -20.01 -10.45 10.60
C GLU A 125 -20.89 -10.38 9.35
N LYS A 126 -22.21 -10.29 9.53
CA LYS A 126 -23.14 -10.10 8.41
C LYS A 126 -23.08 -8.65 7.93
N TRP A 127 -23.16 -8.45 6.62
CA TRP A 127 -23.20 -7.11 6.03
C TRP A 127 -24.55 -6.45 6.33
N ASP A 128 -24.53 -5.46 7.22
CA ASP A 128 -25.67 -4.60 7.53
C ASP A 128 -25.64 -3.34 6.66
N PRO A 129 -26.62 -3.14 5.75
CA PRO A 129 -26.72 -1.95 4.91
C PRO A 129 -26.88 -0.63 5.69
N HIS A 130 -27.36 -0.70 6.93
CA HIS A 130 -27.62 0.47 7.78
C HIS A 130 -26.49 0.80 8.74
N LYS A 131 -25.36 0.09 8.66
CA LYS A 131 -24.18 0.36 9.48
C LYS A 131 -23.53 1.68 9.05
N ILE A 132 -23.72 2.72 9.86
CA ILE A 132 -23.08 4.02 9.69
C ILE A 132 -21.94 4.12 10.71
N VAL A 133 -20.69 3.90 10.27
CA VAL A 133 -19.51 4.08 11.12
C VAL A 133 -19.01 5.51 10.96
N ALA A 134 -19.25 6.34 11.98
CA ALA A 134 -18.65 7.66 12.05
C ALA A 134 -17.15 7.53 12.40
N LEU A 135 -16.30 7.47 11.37
CA LEU A 135 -14.85 7.53 11.56
C LEU A 135 -14.46 8.92 12.07
N THR A 136 -14.20 9.04 13.37
CA THR A 136 -13.68 10.28 13.96
C THR A 136 -12.25 10.50 13.46
N ASN A 137 -12.06 11.46 12.58
CA ASN A 137 -10.75 11.73 12.01
C ASN A 137 -9.89 12.52 13.00
N VAL A 138 -8.81 11.90 13.47
CA VAL A 138 -7.85 12.54 14.38
C VAL A 138 -6.57 12.89 13.62
N ASN A 139 -5.99 14.05 13.88
CA ASN A 139 -4.67 14.39 13.36
C ASN A 139 -3.59 13.82 14.29
N PHE A 140 -2.51 13.28 13.73
CA PHE A 140 -1.43 12.68 14.50
C PHE A 140 -0.84 13.63 15.57
N PRO A 141 -0.58 14.92 15.30
CA PRO A 141 -0.05 15.81 16.32
C PRO A 141 -1.04 16.07 17.48
N TYR A 142 -2.35 15.85 17.28
CA TYR A 142 -3.35 15.99 18.35
C TYR A 142 -3.18 14.94 19.44
N LEU A 143 -2.67 13.75 19.08
CA LEU A 143 -2.38 12.70 20.07
C LEU A 143 -1.32 13.14 21.09
N PHE A 144 -0.48 14.10 20.71
CA PHE A 144 0.59 14.65 21.57
C PHE A 144 0.23 16.02 22.16
N GLY A 145 -1.01 16.49 21.99
CA GLY A 145 -1.50 17.73 22.56
C GLY A 145 -1.24 19.00 21.74
N PHE A 146 -0.62 18.89 20.56
CA PHE A 146 -0.34 20.05 19.70
C PHE A 146 -1.61 20.51 18.98
N ARG A 147 -2.24 21.59 19.45
CA ARG A 147 -3.46 22.15 18.84
C ARG A 147 -3.22 23.32 17.89
N GLU A 148 -2.10 24.03 18.06
CA GLU A 148 -1.75 25.16 17.20
C GLU A 148 -1.29 24.70 15.82
N TYR A 149 -1.68 25.43 14.78
CA TYR A 149 -1.38 25.08 13.38
C TYR A 149 0.11 24.90 13.10
N TRP A 150 0.95 25.86 13.50
CA TRP A 150 2.40 25.79 13.25
C TRP A 150 3.08 24.67 14.05
N ALA A 151 2.62 24.43 15.28
CA ALA A 151 3.11 23.32 16.10
C ALA A 151 2.75 21.96 15.47
N GLN A 152 1.54 21.82 14.93
CA GLN A 152 1.13 20.61 14.20
C GLN A 152 1.98 20.39 12.95
N ALA A 153 2.17 21.42 12.14
CA ALA A 153 2.97 21.33 10.92
C ALA A 153 4.43 20.96 11.21
N ALA A 154 5.03 21.61 12.21
CA ALA A 154 6.40 21.32 12.63
C ALA A 154 6.55 19.89 13.17
N PHE A 155 5.61 19.44 14.00
CA PHE A 155 5.63 18.08 14.55
C PHE A 155 5.39 17.00 13.48
N GLY A 156 4.47 17.24 12.55
CA GLY A 156 4.22 16.35 11.41
C GLY A 156 5.43 16.23 10.50
N LEU A 157 6.05 17.36 10.13
CA LEU A 157 7.28 17.38 9.34
C LEU A 157 8.44 16.69 10.07
N PHE A 158 8.60 16.97 11.36
CA PHE A 158 9.61 16.31 12.19
C PHE A 158 9.40 14.79 12.23
N SER A 159 8.16 14.33 12.38
CA SER A 159 7.83 12.90 12.42
C SER A 159 8.16 12.21 11.09
N ILE A 160 7.83 12.85 9.96
CA ILE A 160 8.16 12.35 8.62
C ILE A 160 9.68 12.34 8.39
N ALA A 161 10.36 13.42 8.74
CA ALA A 161 11.82 13.51 8.61
C ALA A 161 12.52 12.45 9.46
N LEU A 162 12.07 12.26 10.70
CA LEU A 162 12.57 11.25 11.61
C LEU A 162 12.36 9.85 11.02
N TRP A 163 11.16 9.57 10.48
CA TRP A 163 10.87 8.31 9.79
C TRP A 163 11.91 8.05 8.71
N TYR A 164 12.01 8.91 7.69
CA TYR A 164 12.95 8.72 6.58
C TYR A 164 14.42 8.75 6.97
N ALA A 165 14.79 9.37 8.09
CA ALA A 165 16.17 9.42 8.57
C ALA A 165 16.62 8.12 9.28
N THR A 166 15.70 7.31 9.83
CA THR A 166 16.04 6.15 10.67
C THR A 166 16.93 5.11 9.97
N ILE A 167 16.52 4.62 8.80
CA ILE A 167 17.27 3.59 8.06
C ILE A 167 18.57 4.15 7.47
N PRO A 168 18.59 5.31 6.79
CA PRO A 168 19.83 5.97 6.38
C PRO A 168 20.83 6.15 7.51
N ALA A 169 20.40 6.65 8.68
CA ALA A 169 21.28 6.86 9.82
C ALA A 169 21.83 5.54 10.39
N TRP A 170 20.97 4.52 10.55
CA TRP A 170 21.39 3.20 11.04
C TRP A 170 22.45 2.55 10.15
N TYR A 171 22.34 2.73 8.85
CA TYR A 171 23.25 2.12 7.88
C TYR A 171 24.54 2.92 7.67
N ILE A 172 24.49 4.26 7.77
CA ILE A 172 25.69 5.11 7.85
C ILE A 172 26.52 4.73 9.06
N TRP A 173 25.87 4.44 10.18
CA TRP A 173 26.53 3.91 11.37
C TRP A 173 27.20 2.55 11.09
N ARG A 174 26.58 1.67 10.28
CA ARG A 174 27.18 0.42 9.77
C ARG A 174 27.99 0.59 8.47
N ARG A 175 28.99 1.50 8.52
CA ARG A 175 29.91 1.93 7.43
C ARG A 175 30.31 0.86 6.40
N ALA A 176 30.57 -0.38 6.84
CA ALA A 176 31.07 -1.46 5.99
C ALA A 176 30.14 -1.82 4.82
N THR A 177 28.84 -1.57 4.95
CA THR A 177 27.84 -1.99 3.97
C THR A 177 27.61 -0.93 2.87
N LEU A 178 27.89 0.34 3.16
CA LEU A 178 27.76 1.45 2.19
C LEU A 178 28.79 1.39 1.05
N VAL A 179 30.00 0.94 1.36
CA VAL A 179 31.12 0.86 0.42
C VAL A 179 30.80 -0.06 -0.76
N ASN A 180 30.02 -1.12 -0.52
CA ASN A 180 29.74 -2.15 -1.52
C ASN A 180 28.57 -1.81 -2.47
N VAL A 181 27.67 -0.90 -2.11
CA VAL A 181 26.43 -0.61 -2.87
C VAL A 181 26.44 0.78 -3.51
N GLY A 182 27.18 1.73 -2.92
CA GLY A 182 27.20 3.13 -3.33
C GLY A 182 26.03 3.93 -2.75
N PHE A 183 26.28 5.20 -2.44
CA PHE A 183 25.34 6.07 -1.73
C PHE A 183 23.99 6.26 -2.47
N THR A 184 24.01 6.53 -3.77
CA THR A 184 22.79 6.82 -4.54
C THR A 184 21.84 5.63 -4.60
N ARG A 185 22.36 4.43 -4.90
CA ARG A 185 21.56 3.20 -4.94
C ARG A 185 21.01 2.87 -3.56
N TYR A 186 21.81 3.10 -2.52
CA TYR A 186 21.37 2.94 -1.15
C TYR A 186 20.23 3.90 -0.78
N ALA A 187 20.39 5.20 -1.07
CA ALA A 187 19.37 6.21 -0.78
C ALA A 187 18.04 5.88 -1.48
N LEU A 188 18.09 5.42 -2.73
CA LEU A 188 16.91 5.00 -3.47
C LEU A 188 16.25 3.76 -2.86
N LYS A 189 17.03 2.73 -2.49
CA LYS A 189 16.52 1.54 -1.79
C LYS A 189 15.87 1.91 -0.46
N ALA A 190 16.54 2.73 0.34
CA ALA A 190 16.06 3.17 1.65
C ALA A 190 14.77 3.98 1.49
N PHE A 191 14.72 4.90 0.52
CA PHE A 191 13.51 5.67 0.21
C PHE A 191 12.33 4.76 -0.15
N LEU A 192 12.49 3.87 -1.14
CA LEU A 192 11.41 2.96 -1.57
C LEU A 192 10.94 2.05 -0.43
N PHE A 193 11.88 1.48 0.33
CA PHE A 193 11.57 0.62 1.47
C PHE A 193 10.85 1.40 2.58
N MET A 194 11.30 2.62 2.89
CA MET A 194 10.68 3.46 3.93
C MET A 194 9.31 3.97 3.54
N THR A 195 9.06 4.24 2.26
CA THR A 195 7.72 4.56 1.76
C THR A 195 6.80 3.35 1.87
N MET A 196 7.27 2.16 1.50
CA MET A 196 6.51 0.92 1.65
C MET A 196 6.16 0.63 3.12
N MET A 197 7.14 0.72 4.03
CA MET A 197 6.89 0.55 5.46
C MET A 197 6.05 1.70 6.04
N GLY A 198 6.15 2.90 5.46
CA GLY A 198 5.33 4.05 5.82
C GLY A 198 3.84 3.81 5.52
N MET A 199 3.53 3.09 4.45
CA MET A 199 2.17 2.62 4.18
C MET A 199 1.65 1.71 5.30
N VAL A 200 2.44 0.73 5.72
CA VAL A 200 2.06 -0.16 6.84
C VAL A 200 1.85 0.61 8.13
N ALA A 201 2.78 1.51 8.46
CA ALA A 201 2.68 2.35 9.66
C ALA A 201 1.43 3.23 9.60
N LYS A 202 1.12 3.80 8.43
CA LYS A 202 -0.06 4.64 8.24
C LYS A 202 -1.37 3.84 8.36
N MET A 203 -1.44 2.64 7.80
CA MET A 203 -2.57 1.74 7.97
C MET A 203 -2.77 1.40 9.45
N PHE A 204 -1.70 1.06 10.17
CA PHE A 204 -1.76 0.80 11.60
C PHE A 204 -2.27 2.01 12.40
N LEU A 205 -1.75 3.21 12.13
CA LEU A 205 -2.22 4.44 12.77
C LEU A 205 -3.71 4.72 12.49
N ARG A 206 -4.18 4.39 11.29
CA ARG A 206 -5.60 4.54 10.92
C ARG A 206 -6.47 3.54 11.69
N ILE A 207 -6.07 2.27 11.77
CA ILE A 207 -6.85 1.21 12.41
C ILE A 207 -6.84 1.35 13.94
N ALA A 208 -5.67 1.63 14.54
CA ALA A 208 -5.50 1.66 15.99
C ALA A 208 -5.94 2.98 16.64
N PHE A 209 -5.73 4.11 15.96
CA PHE A 209 -5.91 5.45 16.54
C PHE A 209 -6.80 6.38 15.71
N ASN A 210 -7.44 5.89 14.63
CA ASN A 210 -8.25 6.69 13.70
C ASN A 210 -7.53 7.91 13.10
N VAL A 211 -6.19 7.85 13.00
CA VAL A 211 -5.37 8.96 12.53
C VAL A 211 -5.53 9.16 11.03
N LYS A 212 -6.16 10.26 10.60
CA LYS A 212 -6.33 10.58 9.18
C LYS A 212 -5.12 11.28 8.59
N TYR A 213 -4.52 12.24 9.28
CA TYR A 213 -3.39 13.02 8.78
C TYR A 213 -2.23 13.02 9.76
N VAL A 214 -1.03 12.71 9.25
CA VAL A 214 0.27 12.88 9.90
C VAL A 214 0.76 14.33 9.75
N LEU A 215 0.59 14.91 8.56
CA LEU A 215 0.92 16.30 8.25
C LEU A 215 -0.29 16.99 7.64
N VAL A 216 -0.61 18.19 8.14
CA VAL A 216 -1.68 19.04 7.63
C VAL A 216 -1.08 20.39 7.25
N LEU A 217 -1.08 20.70 5.96
CA LEU A 217 -0.72 21.99 5.39
C LEU A 217 -1.91 22.49 4.53
N PRO A 218 -1.97 23.80 4.20
CA PRO A 218 -3.15 24.38 3.54
C PRO A 218 -3.38 23.81 2.13
N TRP A 219 -2.32 23.29 1.52
CA TRP A 219 -2.32 22.71 0.17
C TRP A 219 -1.94 21.23 0.14
N LEU A 220 -1.54 20.63 1.27
CA LEU A 220 -0.97 19.28 1.30
C LEU A 220 -1.25 18.57 2.62
N ASN A 221 -1.88 17.41 2.54
CA ASN A 221 -2.08 16.53 3.69
C ASN A 221 -1.47 15.15 3.39
N ILE A 222 -0.83 14.57 4.40
CA ILE A 222 -0.18 13.25 4.38
C ILE A 222 -0.65 12.47 5.60
#